data_AF-A0A8T4LT02-F1
#
_entry.id   AF-A0A8T4LT02-F1
#
_cell.length_a   1.000
_cell.length_b   1.000
_cell.length_c   1.000
_cell.angle_alpha   90.00
_cell.angle_beta   90.00
_cell.angle_gamma   90.00
#
_symmetry.space_group_name_H-M   'P 1'
#
loop_
_entity.id
_entity.type
_entity.pdbx_description
1 polymer ?
#
loop_
_entity_poly.entity_id
_entity_poly.type
_entity_poly.pdbx_seq_one_letter_code
_entity_poly.pdbx_strand_id
1 'polypeptide(L)' 'MIYHSGQHFVLDQKAAKIIHEDKIKTYIVGEDVRNIDKILQGKKFIGTTICG' A
#
# COMPACT_ATOMS: atom_id res chain seq x y z
N MET A 1 12.30 5.03 -14.00
CA MET A 1 11.24 5.95 -13.55
C MET A 1 11.86 7.31 -13.32
N ILE A 2 11.29 8.37 -13.90
CA ILE A 2 11.79 9.75 -13.75
C ILE A 2 11.03 10.38 -12.57
N TYR A 3 11.76 10.82 -11.54
CA TYR A 3 11.21 11.46 -10.34
C TYR A 3 11.33 12.98 -10.45
N HIS A 4 10.34 13.73 -9.96
CA HIS A 4 10.37 15.20 -9.94
C HIS A 4 10.20 15.74 -8.52
N SER A 5 10.84 16.88 -8.26
CA SER A 5 10.79 17.57 -6.97
C SER A 5 9.35 17.97 -6.63
N GLY A 6 8.93 17.74 -5.37
CA GLY A 6 7.56 18.02 -4.90
C GLY A 6 6.58 16.87 -5.07
N GLN A 7 6.98 15.75 -5.67
CA GLN A 7 6.13 14.56 -5.76
C GLN A 7 5.99 13.86 -4.40
N HIS A 8 4.78 13.81 -3.85
CA HIS A 8 4.48 13.04 -2.65
C HIS A 8 4.13 11.59 -3.02
N PHE A 9 4.99 10.65 -2.66
CA PHE A 9 4.74 9.22 -2.85
C PHE A 9 4.08 8.62 -1.61
N VAL A 10 2.93 7.98 -1.79
CA VAL A 10 2.26 7.21 -0.73
C VAL A 10 3.07 5.96 -0.36
N LEU A 11 3.85 5.42 -1.30
CA LEU A 11 4.69 4.24 -1.10
C LEU A 11 6.14 4.56 -1.44
N ASP A 12 7.03 4.32 -0.48
CA ASP A 12 8.47 4.40 -0.68
C ASP A 12 8.95 3.36 -1.71
N GLN A 13 9.89 3.76 -2.57
CA GLN A 13 10.36 2.92 -3.68
C GLN A 13 11.12 1.69 -3.21
N LYS A 14 11.88 1.79 -2.11
CA LYS A 14 12.58 0.65 -1.52
C LYS A 14 11.58 -0.33 -0.90
N ALA A 15 10.56 0.18 -0.21
CA ALA A 15 9.45 -0.64 0.27
C ALA A 15 8.71 -1.34 -0.88
N ALA A 16 8.43 -0.63 -1.98
CA ALA A 16 7.81 -1.22 -3.17
C ALA A 16 8.64 -2.37 -3.76
N LYS A 17 9.97 -2.22 -3.80
CA LYS A 17 10.89 -3.26 -4.26
C LYS A 17 10.81 -4.51 -3.38
N ILE A 18 10.88 -4.33 -2.05
CA ILE A 18 10.77 -5.44 -1.08
C ILE A 18 9.43 -6.17 -1.22
N ILE A 19 8.33 -5.42 -1.29
CA ILE A 19 6.98 -5.96 -1.46
C ILE A 19 6.88 -6.82 -2.73
N HIS A 20 7.50 -6.38 -3.82
CA HIS A 20 7.48 -7.10 -5.09
C HIS A 20 8.36 -8.35 -5.07
N GLU A 21 9.61 -8.23 -4.61
CA GLU A 21 10.58 -9.34 -4.58
C GLU A 21 10.11 -10.46 -3.64
N ASP A 22 9.57 -10.11 -2.48
CA ASP A 22 9.15 -11.07 -1.45
C ASP A 22 7.66 -11.45 -1.55
N LYS A 23 6.93 -10.90 -2.54
CA LYS A 23 5.49 -11.13 -2.78
C LYS A 23 4.63 -10.89 -1.53
N ILE A 24 4.95 -9.83 -0.79
CA ILE A 24 4.28 -9.50 0.47
C ILE A 24 2.94 -8.84 0.15
N LYS A 25 1.83 -9.51 0.48
CA LYS A 25 0.50 -8.92 0.37
C LYS A 25 0.40 -7.67 1.25
N THR A 26 0.29 -6.50 0.64
CA THR A 26 0.35 -5.22 1.34
C THR A 26 -0.90 -4.39 1.08
N TYR A 27 -1.36 -3.69 2.10
CA TYR A 27 -2.55 -2.84 2.06
C TYR A 27 -2.15 -1.39 2.33
N ILE A 28 -2.50 -0.49 1.42
CA ILE A 28 -2.36 0.95 1.60
C ILE A 28 -3.74 1.46 2.05
N VAL A 29 -3.81 1.95 3.28
CA VAL A 29 -5.01 2.52 3.89
C VAL A 29 -4.81 4.01 4.13
N GLY A 30 -5.85 4.80 3.84
CA GLY A 30 -5.88 6.24 4.14
C GLY A 30 -6.23 6.52 5.61
N GLU A 31 -6.73 7.72 5.88
CA GLU A 31 -7.01 8.21 7.24
C GLU A 31 -8.05 7.40 8.02
N ASP A 32 -8.97 6.71 7.33
CA ASP A 32 -10.00 5.90 7.98
C ASP A 32 -9.44 4.54 8.45
N VAL A 33 -8.94 4.53 9.69
CA VAL A 33 -8.36 3.37 10.39
C VAL A 33 -9.34 2.19 10.53
N ARG A 34 -10.67 2.41 10.44
CA ARG A 34 -11.67 1.33 10.49
C ARG A 34 -11.55 0.37 9.31
N ASN A 35 -10.84 0.77 8.24
CA ASN A 35 -10.55 -0.13 7.14
C ASN A 35 -9.59 -1.26 7.55
N ILE A 36 -8.78 -1.09 8.59
CA ILE A 36 -7.92 -2.16 9.13
C ILE A 36 -8.80 -3.33 9.61
N ASP A 37 -9.85 -3.05 10.39
CA ASP A 37 -10.78 -4.09 10.86
C ASP A 37 -11.44 -4.83 9.69
N LYS A 38 -11.84 -4.10 8.64
CA LYS A 38 -12.43 -4.70 7.43
C LYS A 38 -11.43 -5.62 6.72
N ILE A 39 -10.16 -5.20 6.59
CA ILE A 39 -9.09 -6.00 6.00
C ILE A 39 -8.88 -7.30 6.79
N LEU A 40 -8.76 -7.20 8.11
CA LEU A 40 -8.55 -8.36 8.99
C LEU A 40 -9.73 -9.34 8.95
N GLN A 41 -10.94 -8.84 8.72
CA GLN A 41 -12.16 -9.64 8.55
C GLN A 41 -12.38 -10.15 7.12
N GLY A 42 -11.48 -9.83 6.17
CA GLY A 42 -11.65 -10.19 4.76
C GLY A 42 -12.82 -9.47 4.06
N LYS A 43 -13.31 -8.37 4.62
CA LYS A 43 -14.38 -7.54 4.07
C LYS A 43 -13.82 -6.51 3.10
N LYS A 44 -14.68 -6.00 2.22
CA LYS A 44 -14.35 -4.88 1.33
C LYS A 44 -13.92 -3.66 2.17
N PHE A 45 -12.85 -3.00 1.76
CA PHE A 45 -12.33 -1.78 2.36
C PHE A 45 -12.05 -0.73 1.27
N ILE A 46 -11.89 0.53 1.66
CA ILE A 46 -11.50 1.60 0.73
C ILE A 46 -10.00 1.82 0.86
N GLY A 47 -9.26 1.58 -0.23
CA GLY A 47 -7.81 1.71 -0.29
C GLY A 47 -7.24 0.88 -1.44
N THR A 48 -5.96 0.54 -1.37
CA THR A 48 -5.27 -0.22 -2.42
C THR A 48 -4.64 -1.49 -1.84
N THR A 49 -4.80 -2.60 -2.55
CA THR A 49 -4.04 -3.83 -2.27
C THR A 49 -2.96 -3.96 -3.34
N ILE A 50 -1.72 -4.18 -2.92
CA ILE A 50 -0.59 -4.45 -3.81
C ILE A 50 0.06 -5.77 -3.42
N CYS A 51 0.60 -6.46 -4.41
CA CYS A 51 1.36 -7.70 -4.27
C CYS A 51 2.35 -7.78 -5.44
N GLY A 52 3.48 -8.44 -5.20
CA GLY A 52 4.50 -8.71 -6.22
C GLY A 52 4.04 -9.62 -7.34
#